data_AF-A0A0D7AKL4-F1
#
_entry.id   AF-A0A0D7AKL4-F1
#
_cell.length_a   1.000
_cell.length_b   1.000
_cell.length_c   1.000
_cell.angle_alpha   90.00
_cell.angle_beta   90.00
_cell.angle_gamma   90.00
#
_symmetry.space_group_name_H-M   'P 1'
#
loop_
_entity.id
_entity.type
_entity.pdbx_description
1 polymer ?
#
loop_
_entity_poly.entity_id
_entity_poly.type
_entity_poly.pdbx_seq_one_letter_code
_entity_poly.pdbx_strand_id
1 'polypeptide(L)'
;MERINAHLDRKCESDVSETQKSQWNKLLNGKGKEKADNDELDEDPIPKASYDTLKDKQLKRLLEECDLPTTGDRVAWLARHQKWRNIFNSNLDKARKYRRTKSDLQRDMRKWEEERKRGLKKPVSVDDTLAYEVTTVSILQRVFGL
;
A
#
# COMPACT_ATOMS: atom_id res chain seq x y z
N MET A 1 -20.01 24.14 38.44
CA MET A 1 -18.96 24.25 37.41
C MET A 1 -18.13 22.97 37.47
N GLU A 2 -18.20 22.14 36.43
CA GLU A 2 -17.41 20.90 36.35
C GLU A 2 -15.92 21.25 36.19
N ARG A 3 -15.07 20.56 36.95
CA ARG A 3 -13.61 20.72 36.89
C ARG A 3 -13.05 19.99 35.68
N ILE A 4 -12.94 20.70 34.56
CA ILE A 4 -12.25 20.24 33.35
C ILE A 4 -10.74 20.15 33.68
N ASN A 5 -10.04 19.14 33.19
CA ASN A 5 -8.58 18.94 33.33
C ASN A 5 -8.04 18.54 34.72
N ALA A 6 -8.87 18.02 35.62
CA ALA A 6 -8.46 17.60 36.96
C ALA A 6 -7.29 16.58 37.01
N HIS A 7 -6.97 15.90 35.90
CA HIS A 7 -5.80 15.03 35.77
C HIS A 7 -4.49 15.82 35.61
N LEU A 8 -4.49 16.91 34.83
CA LEU A 8 -3.33 17.79 34.63
C LEU A 8 -2.96 18.51 35.94
N ASP A 9 -3.96 18.92 36.70
CA ASP A 9 -3.78 19.61 37.99
C ASP A 9 -3.19 18.71 39.09
N ARG A 10 -3.25 17.39 38.93
CA ARG A 10 -2.66 16.39 39.84
C ARG A 10 -1.25 15.97 39.43
N LYS A 11 -0.58 16.76 38.57
CA LYS A 11 0.80 16.53 38.10
C LYS A 11 1.01 15.12 37.54
N CYS A 12 -0.01 14.54 36.89
CA CYS A 12 0.04 13.20 36.33
C CYS A 12 0.35 12.06 37.34
N GLU A 13 0.24 12.31 38.65
CA GLU A 13 0.35 11.28 39.67
C GLU A 13 -0.92 10.41 39.57
N SER A 14 -0.82 9.32 38.81
CA SER A 14 -1.86 8.32 38.75
C SER A 14 -1.55 7.26 39.80
N ASP A 15 -2.49 7.02 40.71
CA ASP A 15 -2.58 5.74 41.40
C ASP A 15 -2.87 4.70 40.30
N VAL A 16 -1.80 4.17 39.69
CA VAL A 16 -1.88 3.07 38.74
C VAL A 16 -2.42 1.86 39.50
N SER A 17 -3.74 1.78 39.58
CA SER A 17 -4.48 0.62 40.01
C SER A 17 -3.89 -0.59 39.29
N GLU A 18 -3.51 -1.62 40.05
CA GLU A 18 -2.98 -2.89 39.55
C GLU A 18 -3.78 -3.47 38.37
N THR A 19 -5.05 -3.07 38.25
CA THR A 19 -5.94 -3.32 37.12
C THR A 19 -5.37 -2.92 35.76
N GLN A 20 -4.71 -1.76 35.62
CA GLN A 20 -4.16 -1.33 34.32
C GLN A 20 -2.94 -2.17 33.93
N LYS A 21 -2.02 -2.45 34.86
CA LYS A 21 -0.89 -3.37 34.61
C LYS A 21 -1.37 -4.79 34.31
N SER A 22 -2.43 -5.25 34.99
CA SER A 22 -3.09 -6.53 34.71
C SER A 22 -3.75 -6.58 33.33
N GLN A 23 -4.33 -5.46 32.86
CA GLN A 23 -4.87 -5.35 31.50
C GLN A 23 -3.77 -5.45 30.44
N TRP A 24 -2.63 -4.78 30.64
CA TRP A 24 -1.48 -4.89 29.73
C TRP A 24 -0.84 -6.29 29.76
N ASN A 25 -0.73 -6.93 30.94
CA ASN A 25 -0.24 -8.30 31.05
C ASN A 25 -1.19 -9.31 30.37
N LYS A 26 -2.50 -9.11 30.38
CA LYS A 26 -3.44 -9.96 29.62
C LYS A 26 -3.24 -9.84 28.10
N LEU A 27 -2.86 -8.66 27.61
CA LEU A 27 -2.57 -8.44 26.19
C LEU A 27 -1.20 -8.99 25.76
N LEU A 28 -0.20 -8.99 26.66
CA LEU A 28 1.18 -9.41 26.36
C LEU A 28 1.48 -10.88 26.72
N ASN A 29 0.84 -11.43 27.76
CA ASN A 29 0.95 -12.83 28.16
C ASN A 29 -0.20 -13.69 27.64
N GLY A 30 -1.08 -13.11 26.82
CA GLY A 30 -2.09 -13.84 26.05
C GLY A 30 -1.39 -14.76 25.06
N LYS A 31 -1.08 -15.97 25.52
CA LYS A 31 -0.75 -17.16 24.73
C LYS A 31 -1.70 -17.17 23.53
N GLY A 32 -1.17 -16.81 22.36
CA GLY A 32 -1.92 -16.64 21.11
C GLY A 32 -2.77 -17.88 20.86
N LYS A 33 -4.05 -17.79 21.26
CA LYS A 33 -4.99 -18.87 21.09
C LYS A 33 -5.71 -18.65 19.78
N GLU A 34 -5.47 -19.64 18.92
CA GLU A 34 -6.45 -20.17 17.97
C GLU A 34 -6.66 -19.22 16.78
N LYS A 35 -5.74 -19.34 15.82
CA LYS A 35 -6.14 -19.34 14.41
C LYS A 35 -7.38 -20.24 14.35
N ALA A 36 -8.55 -19.65 14.10
CA ALA A 36 -9.70 -20.43 13.72
C ALA A 36 -9.25 -21.25 12.51
N ASP A 37 -9.16 -22.56 12.73
CA ASP A 37 -8.94 -23.58 11.72
C ASP A 37 -10.20 -23.65 10.84
N ASN A 38 -10.42 -22.57 10.10
CA ASN A 38 -11.42 -22.47 9.06
C ASN A 38 -10.70 -22.14 7.76
N ASP A 39 -10.42 -23.22 7.02
CA ASP A 39 -10.62 -23.29 5.58
C ASP A 39 -9.53 -22.63 4.70
N GLU A 40 -8.38 -23.31 4.65
CA GLU A 40 -7.61 -23.74 3.45
C GLU A 40 -7.27 -22.74 2.32
N LEU A 41 -7.73 -21.49 2.32
CA LEU A 41 -7.67 -20.59 1.15
C LEU A 41 -7.47 -19.10 1.46
N ASP A 42 -7.17 -18.71 2.70
CA ASP A 42 -6.78 -17.32 2.99
C ASP A 42 -5.26 -17.17 2.80
N GLU A 43 -4.87 -16.69 1.62
CA GLU A 43 -3.49 -16.38 1.27
C GLU A 43 -2.89 -15.35 2.25
N ASP A 44 -1.68 -15.61 2.75
CA ASP A 44 -0.99 -14.71 3.67
C ASP A 44 -0.43 -13.46 2.96
N PRO A 45 -0.40 -12.29 3.65
CA PRO A 45 0.14 -11.06 3.08
C PRO A 45 1.65 -11.18 2.80
N ILE A 46 2.08 -10.64 1.67
CA ILE A 46 3.48 -10.67 1.25
C ILE A 46 4.29 -9.65 2.09
N PRO A 47 5.34 -10.07 2.82
CA PRO A 47 6.12 -9.18 3.66
C PRO A 47 6.99 -8.20 2.86
N LYS A 48 7.40 -7.10 3.51
CA LYS A 48 8.35 -6.15 2.90
C LYS A 48 9.76 -6.75 2.92
N ALA A 49 10.33 -6.98 1.74
CA ALA A 49 11.69 -7.47 1.60
C ALA A 49 12.74 -6.34 1.73
N SER A 50 13.91 -6.65 2.28
CA SER A 50 15.06 -5.72 2.39
C SER A 50 15.81 -5.61 1.06
N TYR A 51 15.28 -4.80 0.15
CA TYR A 51 15.75 -4.74 -1.25
C TYR A 51 17.21 -4.31 -1.42
N ASP A 52 17.74 -3.48 -0.51
CA ASP A 52 19.12 -2.99 -0.58
C ASP A 52 20.15 -4.10 -0.33
N THR A 53 19.79 -5.07 0.53
CA THR A 53 20.67 -6.19 0.91
C THR A 53 20.45 -7.45 0.06
N LEU A 54 19.33 -7.53 -0.65
CA LEU A 54 18.94 -8.72 -1.43
C LEU A 54 19.83 -8.89 -2.67
N LYS A 55 20.38 -10.08 -2.89
CA LYS A 55 21.13 -10.37 -4.12
C LYS A 55 20.19 -10.61 -5.30
N ASP A 56 20.66 -10.37 -6.52
CA ASP A 56 19.88 -10.56 -7.76
C ASP A 56 19.23 -11.95 -7.84
N LYS A 57 19.97 -13.00 -7.45
CA LYS A 57 19.45 -14.38 -7.42
C LYS A 57 18.25 -14.54 -6.49
N GLN A 58 18.27 -13.88 -5.33
CA GLN A 58 17.16 -13.93 -4.38
C GLN A 58 15.97 -13.11 -4.88
N LEU A 59 16.23 -11.95 -5.49
CA LEU A 59 15.18 -11.12 -6.08
C LEU A 59 14.46 -11.83 -7.22
N LYS A 60 15.18 -12.56 -8.09
CA LYS A 60 14.58 -13.39 -9.13
C LYS A 60 13.72 -14.52 -8.56
N ARG A 61 14.19 -15.19 -7.49
CA ARG A 61 13.41 -16.22 -6.80
C ARG A 61 12.08 -15.69 -6.26
N LEU A 62 12.08 -14.50 -5.66
CA LEU A 62 10.84 -13.87 -5.17
C LEU A 62 9.84 -13.59 -6.31
N LEU A 63 10.35 -13.21 -7.49
CA LEU A 63 9.50 -13.01 -8.67
C LEU A 63 8.97 -14.34 -9.22
N GLU A 64 9.82 -15.38 -9.27
CA GLU A 64 9.44 -16.73 -9.71
C GLU A 64 8.35 -17.34 -8.80
N GLU A 65 8.48 -17.18 -7.48
CA GLU A 65 7.48 -17.61 -6.49
C GLU A 65 6.11 -16.92 -6.69
N CYS A 66 6.11 -15.71 -7.24
CA CYS A 66 4.90 -14.96 -7.56
C CYS A 66 4.38 -15.19 -9.00
N ASP A 67 5.00 -16.10 -9.77
CA ASP A 67 4.74 -16.30 -11.21
C ASP A 67 4.90 -15.01 -12.05
N LEU A 68 5.91 -14.20 -11.73
CA LEU A 68 6.20 -12.95 -12.41
C LEU A 68 7.44 -13.06 -13.31
N PRO A 69 7.48 -12.34 -14.45
CA PRO A 69 8.65 -12.34 -15.33
C PRO A 69 9.92 -11.83 -14.63
N THR A 70 11.05 -12.51 -14.86
CA THR A 70 12.39 -12.11 -14.42
C THR A 70 13.18 -11.37 -15.51
N THR A 71 12.48 -10.79 -16.50
CA THR A 71 13.07 -10.01 -17.58
C THR A 71 13.40 -8.58 -17.13
N GLY A 72 14.43 -7.98 -17.73
CA GLY A 72 14.88 -6.61 -17.45
C GLY A 72 16.10 -6.54 -16.53
N ASP A 73 16.34 -5.35 -15.99
CA ASP A 73 17.42 -5.03 -15.05
C ASP A 73 16.95 -5.19 -13.59
N ARG A 74 17.90 -5.06 -12.65
CA ARG A 74 17.61 -5.14 -11.21
C ARG A 74 16.56 -4.11 -10.76
N VAL A 75 16.57 -2.91 -11.34
CA VAL A 75 15.60 -1.85 -11.05
C VAL A 75 14.19 -2.25 -11.51
N ALA A 76 14.07 -2.89 -12.68
CA ALA A 76 12.80 -3.47 -13.13
C ALA A 76 12.28 -4.54 -12.17
N TRP A 77 13.14 -5.47 -11.74
CA TRP A 77 12.77 -6.54 -10.81
C TRP A 77 12.27 -6.02 -9.47
N LEU A 78 12.99 -5.05 -8.88
CA LEU A 78 12.66 -4.47 -7.59
C LEU A 78 11.30 -3.77 -7.64
N ALA A 79 11.11 -2.90 -8.64
CA ALA A 79 9.86 -2.19 -8.81
C ALA A 79 8.69 -3.14 -9.15
N ARG A 80 8.94 -4.21 -9.92
CA ARG A 80 7.93 -5.25 -10.23
C ARG A 80 7.46 -5.97 -8.97
N HIS A 81 8.39 -6.47 -8.18
CA HIS A 81 8.07 -7.14 -6.91
C HIS A 81 7.36 -6.19 -5.94
N GLN A 82 7.82 -4.94 -5.84
CA GLN A 82 7.19 -3.93 -4.98
C GLN A 82 5.75 -3.62 -5.42
N LYS A 83 5.50 -3.50 -6.73
CA LYS A 83 4.15 -3.28 -7.25
C LYS A 83 3.26 -4.49 -6.99
N TRP A 84 3.76 -5.70 -7.21
CA TRP A 84 3.02 -6.93 -6.95
C TRP A 84 2.58 -7.01 -5.49
N ARG A 85 3.51 -6.84 -4.55
CA ARG A 85 3.20 -6.81 -3.12
C ARG A 85 2.11 -5.80 -2.79
N ASN A 86 2.19 -4.60 -3.36
CA ASN A 86 1.18 -3.56 -3.14
C ASN A 86 -0.20 -3.98 -3.67
N ILE A 87 -0.30 -4.45 -4.93
CA ILE A 87 -1.56 -4.91 -5.53
C ILE A 87 -2.14 -6.08 -4.73
N PHE A 88 -1.30 -7.06 -4.41
CA PHE A 88 -1.69 -8.29 -3.74
C PHE A 88 -2.18 -8.03 -2.32
N ASN A 89 -1.40 -7.32 -1.50
CA ASN A 89 -1.82 -7.00 -0.14
C ASN A 89 -3.06 -6.10 -0.14
N SER A 90 -3.14 -5.11 -1.05
CA SER A 90 -4.36 -4.28 -1.19
C SER A 90 -5.58 -5.09 -1.62
N ASN A 91 -5.39 -6.24 -2.29
CA ASN A 91 -6.47 -7.17 -2.61
C ASN A 91 -6.88 -7.96 -1.37
N LEU A 92 -5.91 -8.43 -0.57
CA LEU A 92 -6.16 -9.13 0.69
C LEU A 92 -6.85 -8.26 1.73
N ASP A 93 -6.54 -6.95 1.76
CA ASP A 93 -7.20 -5.97 2.62
C ASP A 93 -8.71 -5.83 2.32
N LYS A 94 -9.17 -6.31 1.15
CA LYS A 94 -10.60 -6.31 0.80
C LYS A 94 -11.32 -7.50 1.43
N ALA A 95 -12.60 -7.29 1.74
CA ALA A 95 -13.49 -8.39 2.14
C ALA A 95 -13.47 -9.51 1.07
N ARG A 96 -13.50 -10.78 1.50
CA ARG A 96 -13.37 -11.98 0.65
C ARG A 96 -14.23 -11.93 -0.62
N LYS A 97 -15.48 -11.44 -0.50
CA LYS A 97 -16.43 -11.28 -1.62
C LYS A 97 -16.01 -10.30 -2.73
N TYR A 98 -15.07 -9.39 -2.45
CA TYR A 98 -14.55 -8.39 -3.40
C TYR A 98 -13.10 -8.63 -3.79
N ARG A 99 -12.48 -9.73 -3.32
CA ARG A 99 -11.12 -10.09 -3.72
C ARG A 99 -11.13 -10.52 -5.18
N ARG A 100 -10.14 -10.02 -5.90
CA ARG A 100 -9.91 -10.35 -7.31
C ARG A 100 -9.04 -11.60 -7.40
N THR A 101 -9.17 -12.33 -8.50
CA THR A 101 -8.39 -13.54 -8.77
C THR A 101 -6.93 -13.21 -9.08
N LYS A 102 -6.01 -14.16 -8.87
CA LYS A 102 -4.59 -13.99 -9.24
C LYS A 102 -4.39 -13.56 -10.69
N SER A 103 -5.20 -14.09 -11.62
CA SER A 103 -5.19 -13.71 -13.04
C SER A 103 -5.55 -12.24 -13.27
N ASP A 104 -6.54 -11.72 -12.54
CA ASP A 104 -6.90 -10.29 -12.61
C ASP A 104 -5.76 -9.40 -12.10
N LEU A 105 -5.09 -9.82 -11.02
CA LEU A 105 -3.92 -9.10 -10.48
C LEU A 105 -2.74 -9.12 -11.47
N GLN A 106 -2.51 -10.24 -12.15
CA GLN A 106 -1.50 -10.34 -13.21
C GLN A 106 -1.83 -9.44 -14.42
N ARG A 107 -3.10 -9.29 -14.76
CA ARG A 107 -3.53 -8.33 -15.80
C ARG A 107 -3.25 -6.89 -15.37
N ASP A 108 -3.50 -6.55 -14.11
CA ASP A 108 -3.15 -5.22 -13.56
C ASP A 108 -1.64 -4.99 -13.56
N MET A 109 -0.84 -6.01 -13.24
CA MET A 109 0.62 -5.96 -13.37
C MET A 109 1.06 -5.67 -14.79
N ARG A 110 0.48 -6.35 -15.79
CA ARG A 110 0.82 -6.13 -17.21
C ARG A 110 0.50 -4.70 -17.65
N LYS A 111 -0.69 -4.20 -17.31
CA LYS A 111 -1.09 -2.80 -17.58
C LYS A 111 -0.11 -1.81 -16.95
N TRP A 112 0.25 -2.04 -15.70
CA TRP A 112 1.22 -1.20 -15.00
C TRP A 112 2.60 -1.23 -15.66
N GLU A 113 3.07 -2.39 -16.13
CA GLU A 113 4.34 -2.46 -16.86
C GLU A 113 4.30 -1.70 -18.20
N GLU A 114 3.20 -1.81 -18.94
CA GLU A 114 2.98 -1.06 -20.18
C GLU A 114 2.95 0.45 -19.92
N GLU A 115 2.23 0.89 -18.88
CA GLU A 115 2.17 2.27 -18.43
C GLU A 115 3.54 2.79 -18.01
N ARG A 116 4.32 1.98 -17.28
CA ARG A 116 5.65 2.37 -16.81
C ARG A 116 6.64 2.51 -17.98
N LYS A 117 6.55 1.65 -18.99
CA LYS A 117 7.31 1.79 -20.24
C LYS A 117 6.89 3.04 -21.03
N ARG A 118 5.60 3.37 -21.02
CA ARG A 118 5.06 4.58 -21.68
C ARG A 118 5.43 5.86 -20.94
N GLY A 119 5.40 5.87 -19.61
CA GLY A 119 5.72 7.02 -18.77
C GLY A 119 7.22 7.36 -18.71
N LEU A 120 8.09 6.45 -19.15
CA LEU A 120 9.50 6.78 -19.41
C LEU A 120 9.68 7.62 -20.69
N LYS A 121 8.65 7.74 -21.53
CA LYS A 121 8.63 8.76 -22.58
C LYS A 121 8.52 10.12 -21.88
N LYS A 122 9.47 11.00 -22.18
CA LYS A 122 9.71 12.31 -21.56
C LYS A 122 8.41 13.00 -21.13
N PRO A 123 8.35 13.64 -19.93
CA PRO A 123 7.21 14.47 -19.60
C PRO A 123 7.00 15.46 -20.74
N VAL A 124 5.76 15.57 -21.21
CA VAL A 124 5.39 16.61 -22.17
C VAL A 124 5.79 17.93 -21.52
N SER A 125 6.85 18.55 -22.04
CA SER A 125 7.20 19.91 -21.65
C SER A 125 6.03 20.76 -22.10
N VAL A 126 5.22 21.23 -21.15
CA VAL A 126 4.24 22.26 -21.44
C VAL A 126 5.06 23.55 -21.49
N ASP A 127 5.71 23.78 -22.63
CA ASP A 127 6.64 24.90 -22.80
C ASP A 127 5.92 26.26 -22.71
N ASP A 128 4.60 26.29 -22.86
CA ASP A 128 3.80 27.50 -22.80
C ASP A 128 2.53 27.31 -21.97
N THR A 129 2.62 27.64 -20.67
CA THR A 129 1.51 27.59 -19.72
C THR A 129 0.42 28.61 -20.08
N LEU A 130 0.82 29.77 -20.63
CA LEU A 130 -0.10 30.84 -21.01
C LEU A 130 -0.99 30.41 -22.18
N ALA A 131 -0.44 29.68 -23.15
CA ALA A 131 -1.21 29.18 -24.28
C ALA A 131 -2.35 28.24 -23.85
N TYR A 132 -2.12 27.41 -22.81
CA TYR A 132 -3.13 26.51 -22.25
C TYR A 132 -4.22 27.27 -21.48
N GLU A 133 -3.83 28.28 -20.71
CA GLU A 133 -4.78 29.15 -19.99
C GLU A 133 -5.65 29.95 -20.97
N VAL A 134 -5.06 30.53 -22.03
CA VAL A 134 -5.81 31.28 -23.05
C VAL A 134 -6.79 30.40 -23.81
N THR A 135 -6.40 29.16 -24.16
CA THR A 135 -7.31 28.24 -24.86
C THR A 135 -8.45 27.77 -23.96
N THR A 136 -8.18 27.44 -22.70
CA THR A 136 -9.23 27.03 -21.75
C THR A 136 -10.20 28.17 -21.45
N VAL A 137 -9.71 29.39 -21.25
CA VAL A 137 -10.55 30.58 -21.08
C VAL A 137 -11.38 30.86 -22.34
N SER A 138 -10.79 30.77 -23.53
CA SER A 138 -11.51 30.99 -24.80
C SER A 138 -12.60 29.95 -25.06
N ILE A 139 -12.36 28.69 -24.67
CA ILE A 139 -13.34 27.61 -24.77
C ILE A 139 -14.48 27.84 -23.78
N LEU A 140 -14.17 28.20 -22.54
CA LEU A 140 -15.18 28.51 -21.53
C LEU A 140 -16.03 29.71 -21.92
N GLN A 141 -15.42 30.74 -22.52
CA GLN A 141 -16.13 31.93 -22.95
C GLN A 141 -17.07 31.66 -24.15
N ARG A 142 -16.67 30.76 -25.06
CA ARG A 142 -17.55 30.28 -26.15
C ARG A 142 -18.69 29.38 -25.68
N VAL A 143 -18.47 28.57 -24.65
CA VAL A 143 -19.48 27.61 -24.16
C VAL A 143 -20.46 28.28 -23.19
N PHE A 144 -20.00 29.23 -22.39
CA PHE A 144 -20.79 29.87 -21.34
C PHE A 144 -21.21 31.32 -21.64
N GLY A 145 -20.78 31.90 -22.77
CA GLY A 145 -21.29 33.18 -23.26
C GLY A 145 -21.08 34.35 -22.30
N LEU A 146 -19.88 34.46 -21.72
CA LEU A 146 -19.44 35.64 -20.95
C LEU A 146 -18.76 36.68 -21.84
#